data_AF-A0A8H4F0Y6-F1
#
_entry.id   AF-A0A8H4F0Y6-F1
#
_cell.length_a   1.000
_cell.length_b   1.000
_cell.length_c   1.000
_cell.angle_alpha   90.00
_cell.angle_beta   90.00
_cell.angle_gamma   90.00
#
_symmetry.space_group_name_H-M   'P 1'
#
loop_
_entity.id
_entity.type
_entity.pdbx_description
1 polymer ?
#
loop_
_entity_poly.entity_id
_entity_poly.type
_entity_poly.pdbx_seq_one_letter_code
_entity_poly.pdbx_strand_id
1 'polypeptide(L)'
;METELYAACTDAHLLDFVGYRNEITMMSMTLALLKSKLHAIKSVDLETEHIPYWQKFALMYRAGQQDVLNATIHKVEEKKRNLIQQIFQDEKEGKIAPCAPFLSIVNPGYFQHAASALELSGQDFITLDSVVMTPKRLLNKDAEFSAIVSANFELEEEADMIMMLCLIRENAKPSSPWRPFFDRVGVSQSATTTPSHPEQDQAELREMYDSMIPAFNEAYPAVFDLDVFSFESFVWADTILNNYSIENPLAIVPL
;
A
#
# COMPACT_ATOMS: atom_id res chain seq x y z
N MET A 1 16.48 -22.57 5.21
CA MET A 1 15.47 -22.97 4.20
C MET A 1 14.94 -21.77 3.42
N GLU A 2 14.12 -20.87 3.99
CA GLU A 2 13.61 -19.70 3.24
C GLU A 2 14.70 -18.70 2.85
N THR A 3 15.66 -18.41 3.74
CA THR A 3 16.79 -17.51 3.45
C THR A 3 17.75 -18.05 2.39
N GLU A 4 17.85 -19.38 2.22
CA GLU A 4 18.68 -20.01 1.17
C GLU A 4 18.05 -19.84 -0.23
N LEU A 5 16.71 -19.85 -0.32
CA LEU A 5 15.97 -19.56 -1.54
C LEU A 5 16.22 -18.11 -2.01
N TYR A 6 16.21 -17.14 -1.09
CA TYR A 6 16.47 -15.74 -1.42
C TYR A 6 17.95 -15.45 -1.72
N ALA A 7 18.89 -16.17 -1.10
CA ALA A 7 20.32 -16.02 -1.37
C ALA A 7 20.72 -16.40 -2.81
N ALA A 8 19.98 -17.34 -3.42
CA ALA A 8 20.17 -17.78 -4.79
C ALA A 8 19.25 -17.06 -5.80
N CYS A 9 18.42 -16.11 -5.35
CA CYS A 9 17.46 -15.42 -6.21
C CYS A 9 18.20 -14.43 -7.13
N THR A 10 18.32 -14.79 -8.41
CA THR A 10 18.90 -13.96 -9.49
C THR A 10 17.83 -13.34 -10.39
N ASP A 11 16.59 -13.81 -10.29
CA ASP A 11 15.47 -13.28 -11.05
C ASP A 11 14.84 -12.10 -10.28
N ALA A 12 14.97 -10.91 -10.85
CA ALA A 12 14.43 -9.68 -10.27
C ALA A 12 12.89 -9.71 -10.23
N HIS A 13 12.25 -10.40 -11.19
CA HIS A 13 10.78 -10.44 -11.31
C HIS A 13 10.08 -11.15 -10.14
N LEU A 14 10.78 -12.03 -9.43
CA LEU A 14 10.28 -12.68 -8.21
C LEU A 14 10.27 -11.74 -6.99
N LEU A 15 10.92 -10.58 -7.09
CA LEU A 15 11.20 -9.66 -5.99
C LEU A 15 10.55 -8.29 -6.19
N ASP A 16 9.99 -8.03 -7.38
CA ASP A 16 9.18 -6.85 -7.72
C ASP A 16 8.07 -6.60 -6.68
N PHE A 17 7.60 -7.66 -6.00
CA PHE A 17 6.45 -7.62 -5.09
C PHE A 17 6.80 -7.42 -3.60
N VAL A 18 8.09 -7.42 -3.25
CA VAL A 18 8.56 -7.26 -1.85
C VAL A 18 9.03 -5.82 -1.56
N GLY A 19 8.93 -4.92 -2.55
CA GLY A 19 9.47 -3.56 -2.54
C GLY A 19 8.69 -2.54 -1.71
N TYR A 20 8.32 -1.42 -2.35
CA TYR A 20 7.84 -0.21 -1.69
C TYR A 20 6.61 -0.39 -0.81
N ARG A 21 5.68 -1.29 -1.18
CA ARG A 21 4.52 -1.67 -0.36
C ARG A 21 4.92 -2.06 1.06
N ASN A 22 5.86 -3.01 1.18
CA ASN A 22 6.28 -3.54 2.48
C ASN A 22 7.04 -2.51 3.29
N GLU A 23 7.88 -1.70 2.64
CA GLU A 23 8.59 -0.61 3.30
C GLU A 23 7.65 0.47 3.84
N ILE A 24 6.67 0.91 3.03
CA ILE A 24 5.65 1.87 3.46
C ILE A 24 4.86 1.29 4.64
N THR A 25 4.46 0.02 4.56
CA THR A 25 3.68 -0.65 5.61
C THR A 25 4.48 -0.72 6.91
N MET A 26 5.73 -1.20 6.85
CA MET A 26 6.62 -1.29 8.00
C MET A 26 6.87 0.07 8.65
N MET A 27 7.15 1.11 7.85
CA MET A 27 7.35 2.46 8.39
C MET A 27 6.07 3.03 9.01
N SER A 28 4.92 2.80 8.40
CA SER A 28 3.63 3.26 8.92
C SER A 28 3.26 2.57 10.23
N MET A 29 3.43 1.25 10.32
CA MET A 29 3.25 0.49 11.57
C MET A 29 4.22 0.95 12.65
N THR A 30 5.50 1.14 12.31
CA THR A 30 6.51 1.64 13.26
C THR A 30 6.12 3.01 13.80
N LEU A 31 5.66 3.92 12.95
CA LEU A 31 5.16 5.23 13.37
C LEU A 31 3.94 5.13 14.29
N ALA A 32 2.98 4.27 13.95
CA ALA A 32 1.79 4.06 14.77
C ALA A 32 2.17 3.57 16.18
N LEU A 33 3.07 2.59 16.29
CA LEU A 33 3.54 2.06 17.57
C LEU A 33 4.30 3.12 18.39
N LEU A 34 5.19 3.89 17.76
CA LEU A 34 5.93 4.96 18.43
C LEU A 34 5.00 6.09 18.91
N LYS A 35 4.05 6.51 18.08
CA LYS A 35 3.06 7.56 18.42
C LYS A 35 2.12 7.09 19.53
N SER A 36 1.66 5.84 19.49
CA SER A 36 0.85 5.23 20.54
C SER A 36 1.59 5.22 21.89
N LYS A 37 2.87 4.79 21.89
CA LYS A 37 3.70 4.82 23.10
C LYS A 37 3.92 6.24 23.62
N LEU A 38 4.18 7.21 22.73
CA LEU A 38 4.33 8.61 23.12
C LEU A 38 3.03 9.17 23.72
N HIS A 39 1.87 8.82 23.15
CA HIS A 39 0.57 9.20 23.68
C HIS A 39 0.34 8.64 25.08
N ALA A 40 0.63 7.35 25.31
CA ALA A 40 0.55 6.73 26.63
C ALA A 40 1.49 7.41 27.67
N ILE A 41 2.66 7.88 27.24
CA ILE A 41 3.59 8.64 28.09
C ILE A 41 3.13 10.10 28.28
N LYS A 42 2.19 10.62 27.50
CA LYS A 42 1.64 11.97 27.66
C LYS A 42 0.32 12.00 28.42
N SER A 43 -0.46 10.92 28.40
CA SER A 43 -1.80 10.85 29.00
C SER A 43 -1.83 10.83 30.52
N VAL A 44 -0.71 10.53 31.18
CA VAL A 44 -0.64 10.54 32.65
C VAL A 44 -0.23 11.93 33.13
N ASP A 45 -1.17 12.65 33.75
CA ASP A 45 -0.89 13.93 34.43
C ASP A 45 0.02 13.69 35.64
N LEU A 46 1.05 14.53 35.75
CA LEU A 46 2.05 14.42 36.79
C LEU A 46 2.07 15.70 37.62
N GLU A 47 2.12 15.54 38.94
CA GLU A 47 2.27 16.65 39.86
C GLU A 47 3.67 17.26 39.73
N THR A 48 3.74 18.53 39.35
CA THR A 48 5.00 19.24 39.08
C THR A 48 5.41 20.20 40.20
N GLU A 49 4.52 20.49 41.15
CA GLU A 49 4.74 21.53 42.17
C GLU A 49 5.46 21.01 43.42
N HIS A 50 5.06 19.84 43.96
CA HIS A 50 5.61 19.31 45.21
C HIS A 50 6.21 17.90 45.03
N ILE A 51 7.30 17.82 44.27
CA ILE A 51 7.92 16.54 43.89
C ILE A 51 8.95 16.07 44.94
N PRO A 52 8.74 14.91 45.61
CA PRO A 52 9.75 14.26 46.44
C PRO A 52 11.03 13.97 45.66
N TYR A 53 12.19 14.02 46.32
CA TYR A 53 13.50 13.91 45.65
C TYR A 53 13.66 12.65 44.77
N TRP A 54 13.13 11.51 45.21
CA TRP A 54 13.19 10.25 44.45
C TRP A 54 12.29 10.26 43.20
N GLN A 55 11.18 11.01 43.20
CA GLN A 55 10.31 11.16 42.02
C GLN A 55 10.95 12.03 40.94
N LYS A 56 11.89 12.92 41.29
CA LYS A 56 12.60 13.75 40.31
C LYS A 56 13.33 12.91 39.25
N PHE A 57 13.95 11.81 39.65
CA PHE A 57 14.63 10.91 38.71
C PHE A 57 13.64 10.21 37.76
N ALA A 58 12.46 9.84 38.25
CA ALA A 58 11.41 9.26 37.42
C ALA A 58 10.87 10.28 36.38
N LEU A 59 10.70 11.55 36.78
CA LEU A 59 10.31 12.64 35.88
C LEU A 59 11.37 12.92 34.83
N MET A 60 12.66 12.97 35.22
CA MET A 60 13.77 13.13 34.28
C MET A 60 13.85 11.97 33.28
N TYR A 61 13.72 10.73 33.75
CA TYR A 61 13.71 9.55 32.90
C TYR A 61 12.56 9.60 31.89
N ARG A 62 11.35 9.98 32.33
CA ARG A 62 10.19 10.13 31.46
C ARG A 62 10.35 11.24 30.42
N ALA A 63 10.86 12.40 30.82
CA ALA A 63 11.18 13.48 29.88
C ALA A 63 12.16 13.00 28.80
N GLY A 64 13.23 12.30 29.22
CA GLY A 64 14.17 11.69 28.27
C GLY A 64 13.52 10.66 27.35
N GLN A 65 12.59 9.84 27.83
CA GLN A 65 11.82 8.93 26.98
C GLN A 65 10.97 9.68 25.94
N GLN A 66 10.33 10.79 26.33
CA GLN A 66 9.57 11.62 25.39
C GLN A 66 10.48 12.21 24.31
N ASP A 67 11.64 12.75 24.70
CA ASP A 67 12.61 13.33 23.76
C ASP A 67 13.11 12.28 22.75
N VAL A 68 13.50 11.10 23.24
CA VAL A 68 13.94 9.99 22.37
C VAL A 68 12.82 9.54 21.42
N LEU A 69 11.59 9.42 21.91
CA LEU A 69 10.45 9.04 21.06
C LEU A 69 10.15 10.11 20.00
N ASN A 70 10.11 11.39 20.37
CA ASN A 70 9.88 12.48 19.43
C ASN A 70 10.97 12.50 18.34
N ALA A 71 12.24 12.40 18.73
CA ALA A 71 13.37 12.37 17.79
C ALA A 71 13.32 11.13 16.87
N THR A 72 12.93 9.98 17.40
CA THR A 72 12.80 8.73 16.62
C THR A 72 11.63 8.83 15.64
N ILE A 73 10.47 9.33 16.07
CA ILE A 73 9.32 9.57 15.19
C ILE A 73 9.71 10.47 14.03
N HIS A 74 10.37 11.60 14.31
CA HIS A 74 10.82 12.53 13.27
C HIS A 74 11.73 11.84 12.24
N LYS A 75 12.69 11.03 12.68
CA LYS A 75 13.59 10.29 11.76
C LYS A 75 12.84 9.27 10.90
N VAL A 76 11.85 8.59 11.45
CA VAL A 76 11.05 7.63 10.68
C VAL A 76 10.13 8.36 9.69
N GLU A 77 9.55 9.51 10.08
CA GLU A 77 8.76 10.36 9.17
C GLU A 77 9.62 10.91 8.01
N GLU A 78 10.85 11.33 8.29
CA GLU A 78 11.83 11.73 7.28
C GLU A 78 12.16 10.58 6.34
N LYS A 79 12.44 9.38 6.88
CA LYS A 79 12.71 8.19 6.07
C LYS A 79 11.53 7.82 5.18
N LYS A 80 10.30 7.89 5.70
CA LYS A 80 9.07 7.66 4.92
C LYS A 80 8.92 8.68 3.79
N ARG A 81 9.24 9.95 4.04
CA ARG A 81 9.21 11.00 3.00
C ARG A 81 10.23 10.74 1.90
N ASN A 82 11.46 10.38 2.26
CA ASN A 82 12.51 10.06 1.31
C ASN A 82 12.12 8.85 0.45
N LEU A 83 11.49 7.85 1.07
CA LEU A 83 10.96 6.69 0.37
C LEU A 83 9.92 7.11 -0.68
N ILE A 84 8.94 7.93 -0.33
CA ILE A 84 7.91 8.41 -1.26
C ILE A 84 8.53 9.19 -2.43
N GLN A 85 9.53 10.03 -2.16
CA GLN A 85 10.26 10.73 -3.21
C GLN A 85 11.01 9.75 -4.13
N GLN A 86 11.57 8.69 -3.57
CA GLN A 86 12.23 7.64 -4.35
C GLN A 86 11.25 6.90 -5.26
N ILE A 87 10.07 6.53 -4.75
CA ILE A 87 9.00 5.90 -5.55
C ILE A 87 8.65 6.77 -6.75
N PHE A 88 8.46 8.07 -6.51
CA PHE A 88 8.11 9.02 -7.55
C PHE A 88 9.19 9.15 -8.63
N GLN A 89 10.46 9.14 -8.22
CA GLN A 89 11.58 9.21 -9.16
C GLN A 89 11.70 7.92 -9.97
N ASP A 90 11.58 6.76 -9.32
CA ASP A 90 11.63 5.46 -10.00
C ASP A 90 10.47 5.30 -10.99
N GLU A 91 9.27 5.80 -10.65
CA GLU A 91 8.12 5.84 -11.56
C GLU A 91 8.43 6.63 -12.83
N LYS A 92 9.03 7.82 -12.68
CA LYS A 92 9.42 8.68 -13.80
C LYS A 92 10.51 8.06 -14.67
N GLU A 93 11.44 7.35 -14.06
CA GLU A 93 12.57 6.74 -14.75
C GLU A 93 12.23 5.35 -15.31
N GLY A 94 11.01 4.84 -15.09
CA GLY A 94 10.59 3.50 -15.49
C GLY A 94 11.40 2.40 -14.79
N LYS A 95 11.99 2.71 -13.64
CA LYS A 95 12.79 1.78 -12.85
C LYS A 95 11.88 0.83 -12.08
N ILE A 96 12.39 -0.37 -11.85
CA ILE A 96 11.76 -1.35 -10.96
C ILE A 96 12.07 -0.92 -9.52
N ALA A 97 11.07 -1.01 -8.64
CA ALA A 97 11.17 -0.67 -7.23
C ALA A 97 12.44 -1.25 -6.57
N PRO A 98 13.01 -0.58 -5.56
CA PRO A 98 14.21 -1.01 -4.90
C PRO A 98 13.99 -2.39 -4.29
N CYS A 99 14.97 -3.25 -4.49
CA CYS A 99 15.00 -4.58 -3.93
C CYS A 99 14.83 -4.48 -2.40
N ALA A 100 13.97 -5.32 -1.85
CA ALA A 100 13.72 -5.35 -0.41
C ALA A 100 15.05 -5.39 0.38
N PRO A 101 15.21 -4.60 1.47
CA PRO A 101 16.51 -4.39 2.11
C PRO A 101 17.21 -5.68 2.56
N PHE A 102 16.45 -6.70 2.96
CA PHE A 102 17.02 -7.99 3.35
C PHE A 102 17.72 -8.70 2.19
N LEU A 103 17.31 -8.48 0.94
CA LEU A 103 17.92 -9.11 -0.24
C LEU A 103 19.34 -8.61 -0.48
N SER A 104 19.63 -7.34 -0.17
CA SER A 104 21.00 -6.82 -0.18
C SER A 104 21.92 -7.51 0.84
N ILE A 105 21.34 -8.08 1.90
CA ILE A 105 22.07 -8.82 2.94
C ILE A 105 22.29 -10.28 2.50
N VAL A 106 21.27 -10.92 1.91
CA VAL A 106 21.37 -12.33 1.48
C VAL A 106 22.01 -12.52 0.11
N ASN A 107 21.97 -11.50 -0.76
CA ASN A 107 22.59 -11.50 -2.09
C ASN A 107 23.33 -10.17 -2.37
N PRO A 108 24.46 -9.93 -1.66
CA PRO A 108 25.16 -8.64 -1.70
C PRO A 108 25.75 -8.31 -3.07
N GLY A 109 26.12 -9.29 -3.90
CA GLY A 109 26.78 -9.03 -5.18
C GLY A 109 25.86 -8.60 -6.32
N TYR A 110 24.56 -8.94 -6.27
CA TYR A 110 23.65 -8.77 -7.41
C TYR A 110 22.85 -7.47 -7.35
N PHE A 111 22.49 -7.01 -6.14
CA PHE A 111 21.63 -5.82 -5.96
C PHE A 111 22.35 -4.58 -5.41
N GLN A 112 23.65 -4.67 -5.06
CA GLN A 112 24.46 -3.54 -4.57
C GLN A 112 24.57 -2.37 -5.58
N HIS A 113 24.40 -2.64 -6.88
CA HIS A 113 24.46 -1.60 -7.91
C HIS A 113 23.19 -0.74 -8.01
N ALA A 114 22.08 -1.16 -7.39
CA ALA A 114 20.85 -0.37 -7.30
C ALA A 114 20.87 0.68 -6.17
N ALA A 115 21.84 0.60 -5.25
CA ALA A 115 22.14 1.65 -4.28
C ALA A 115 22.88 2.81 -4.97
N SER A 116 22.28 3.33 -6.05
CA SER A 116 22.65 4.64 -6.56
C SER A 116 22.40 5.62 -5.42
N ALA A 117 23.43 6.36 -5.02
CA ALA A 117 23.25 7.50 -4.14
C ALA A 117 22.25 8.44 -4.83
N LEU A 118 20.98 8.35 -4.44
CA LEU A 118 19.94 9.24 -4.94
C LEU A 118 20.29 10.64 -4.46
N GLU A 119 20.87 11.42 -5.35
CA GLU A 119 20.75 12.87 -5.29
C GLU A 119 19.26 13.16 -5.50
N LEU A 120 18.51 13.28 -4.39
CA LEU A 120 17.11 13.72 -4.40
C LEU A 120 17.06 15.14 -4.98
N SER A 121 17.00 15.24 -6.31
CA SER A 121 17.00 16.50 -7.03
C SER A 121 15.57 17.05 -7.09
N GLY A 122 15.13 17.65 -5.98
CA GLY A 122 13.85 18.33 -5.92
C GLY A 122 13.43 18.66 -4.49
N GLN A 123 13.12 19.93 -4.23
CA GLN A 123 12.48 20.38 -2.99
C GLN A 123 10.97 20.13 -2.97
N ASP A 124 10.43 19.45 -3.97
CA ASP A 124 9.00 19.27 -4.11
C ASP A 124 8.46 18.32 -3.03
N PHE A 125 7.42 18.78 -2.33
CA PHE A 125 6.72 17.97 -1.35
C PHE A 125 5.82 16.96 -2.08
N ILE A 126 6.32 15.73 -2.20
CA ILE A 126 5.60 14.60 -2.80
C ILE A 126 4.78 13.89 -1.72
N THR A 127 3.49 13.69 -1.98
CA THR A 127 2.56 13.00 -1.08
C THR A 127 2.39 11.55 -1.49
N LEU A 128 2.06 10.66 -0.54
CA LEU A 128 1.80 9.24 -0.85
C LEU A 128 0.76 9.08 -1.98
N ASP A 129 -0.32 9.86 -1.95
CA ASP A 129 -1.39 9.86 -2.95
C ASP A 129 -0.91 10.13 -4.39
N SER A 130 0.24 10.79 -4.57
CA SER A 130 0.81 11.04 -5.89
C SER A 130 1.47 9.82 -6.53
N VAL A 131 1.88 8.83 -5.72
CA VAL A 131 2.61 7.62 -6.17
C VAL A 131 1.81 6.33 -6.01
N VAL A 132 0.66 6.36 -5.34
CA VAL A 132 -0.20 5.18 -5.14
C VAL A 132 -1.54 5.30 -5.86
N MET A 133 -2.18 4.17 -6.13
CA MET A 133 -3.60 4.11 -6.51
C MET A 133 -4.46 4.11 -5.24
N THR A 134 -5.37 5.09 -5.14
CA THR A 134 -6.43 5.13 -4.12
C THR A 134 -7.79 5.19 -4.79
N PRO A 135 -8.87 4.76 -4.13
CA PRO A 135 -10.23 4.95 -4.63
C PRO A 135 -10.49 6.39 -5.06
N LYS A 136 -10.15 7.35 -4.20
CA LYS A 136 -10.29 8.79 -4.49
C LYS A 136 -9.58 9.22 -5.78
N ARG A 137 -8.34 8.75 -6.01
CA ARG A 137 -7.57 9.11 -7.21
C ARG A 137 -8.16 8.50 -8.48
N LEU A 138 -8.70 7.28 -8.39
CA LEU A 138 -9.32 6.58 -9.51
C LEU A 138 -10.69 7.19 -9.85
N LEU A 139 -11.54 7.43 -8.84
CA LEU A 139 -12.86 8.05 -9.01
C LEU A 139 -12.77 9.48 -9.57
N ASN A 140 -11.77 10.27 -9.18
CA ASN A 140 -11.58 11.63 -9.70
C ASN A 140 -11.32 11.68 -11.21
N LYS A 141 -10.89 10.58 -11.84
CA LYS A 141 -10.67 10.49 -13.28
C LYS A 141 -11.92 10.09 -14.07
N ASP A 142 -13.02 9.77 -13.38
CA ASP A 142 -14.21 9.17 -13.97
C ASP A 142 -15.48 9.69 -13.28
N ALA A 143 -15.94 10.87 -13.69
CA ALA A 143 -17.01 11.59 -12.99
C ALA A 143 -18.35 10.82 -12.96
N GLU A 144 -18.67 10.10 -14.05
CA GLU A 144 -19.90 9.32 -14.14
C GLU A 144 -19.87 8.13 -13.17
N PHE A 145 -18.78 7.38 -13.17
CA PHE A 145 -18.59 6.28 -12.23
C PHE A 145 -18.52 6.75 -10.78
N SER A 146 -17.82 7.85 -10.52
CA SER A 146 -17.74 8.48 -9.20
C SER A 146 -19.10 8.86 -8.63
N ALA A 147 -20.00 9.40 -9.46
CA ALA A 147 -21.36 9.74 -9.05
C ALA A 147 -22.17 8.49 -8.66
N ILE A 148 -22.04 7.40 -9.41
CA ILE A 148 -22.74 6.14 -9.12
C ILE A 148 -22.20 5.51 -7.84
N VAL A 149 -20.87 5.44 -7.68
CA VAL A 149 -20.24 4.91 -6.47
C VAL A 149 -20.67 5.70 -5.24
N SER A 150 -20.60 7.04 -5.31
CA SER A 150 -20.98 7.91 -4.19
C SER A 150 -22.48 7.83 -3.83
N ALA A 151 -23.34 7.40 -4.76
CA ALA A 151 -24.76 7.26 -4.53
C ALA A 151 -25.16 5.89 -3.94
N ASN A 152 -24.31 4.88 -4.08
CA ASN A 152 -24.65 3.50 -3.72
C ASN A 152 -23.75 2.89 -2.66
N PHE A 153 -22.58 3.49 -2.36
CA PHE A 153 -21.62 2.97 -1.39
C PHE A 153 -21.25 4.00 -0.33
N GLU A 154 -21.00 3.50 0.88
CA GLU A 154 -20.38 4.28 1.94
C GLU A 154 -18.85 4.21 1.83
N LEU A 155 -18.22 5.32 1.43
CA LEU A 155 -16.80 5.38 1.05
C LEU A 155 -15.81 4.89 2.11
N GLU A 156 -16.17 4.97 3.40
CA GLU A 156 -15.31 4.53 4.51
C GLU A 156 -15.56 3.06 4.90
N GLU A 157 -16.81 2.60 4.85
CA GLU A 157 -17.16 1.22 5.26
C GLU A 157 -16.90 0.20 4.14
N GLU A 158 -17.06 0.61 2.88
CA GLU A 158 -17.00 -0.28 1.71
C GLU A 158 -15.77 0.00 0.82
N ALA A 159 -14.71 0.54 1.41
CA ALA A 159 -13.51 0.99 0.70
C ALA A 159 -12.87 -0.11 -0.16
N ASP A 160 -12.87 -1.36 0.31
CA ASP A 160 -12.32 -2.53 -0.39
C ASP A 160 -13.09 -2.83 -1.67
N MET A 161 -14.42 -2.87 -1.57
CA MET A 161 -15.32 -3.08 -2.69
C MET A 161 -15.19 -1.96 -3.73
N ILE A 162 -15.16 -0.71 -3.27
CA ILE A 162 -14.97 0.44 -4.15
C ILE A 162 -13.62 0.34 -4.86
N MET A 163 -12.57 -0.04 -4.15
CA MET A 163 -11.24 -0.21 -4.72
C MET A 163 -11.25 -1.29 -5.80
N MET A 164 -11.88 -2.45 -5.54
CA MET A 164 -12.02 -3.52 -6.53
C MET A 164 -12.73 -3.02 -7.80
N LEU A 165 -13.85 -2.33 -7.67
CA LEU A 165 -14.59 -1.79 -8.82
C LEU A 165 -13.76 -0.76 -9.60
N CYS A 166 -13.00 0.09 -8.89
CA CYS A 166 -12.10 1.06 -9.52
C CYS A 166 -10.97 0.36 -10.30
N LEU A 167 -10.40 -0.71 -9.76
CA LEU A 167 -9.33 -1.48 -10.42
C LEU A 167 -9.82 -2.14 -11.70
N ILE A 168 -11.00 -2.79 -11.67
CA ILE A 168 -11.60 -3.41 -12.85
C ILE A 168 -11.79 -2.36 -13.95
N ARG A 169 -12.42 -1.24 -13.60
CA ARG A 169 -12.72 -0.16 -14.54
C ARG A 169 -11.46 0.48 -15.11
N GLU A 170 -10.43 0.68 -14.29
CA GLU A 170 -9.18 1.29 -14.74
C GLU A 170 -8.34 0.32 -15.58
N ASN A 171 -8.36 -0.98 -15.26
CA ASN A 171 -7.70 -2.02 -16.06
C ASN A 171 -8.33 -2.17 -17.45
N ALA A 172 -9.63 -1.92 -17.61
CA ALA A 172 -10.28 -1.94 -18.91
C ALA A 172 -9.84 -0.78 -19.84
N LYS A 173 -9.18 0.26 -19.33
CA LYS A 173 -8.73 1.43 -20.11
C LYS A 173 -7.35 1.16 -20.72
N PRO A 174 -7.22 1.08 -22.07
CA PRO A 174 -5.91 0.86 -22.71
C PRO A 174 -4.93 2.02 -22.49
N SER A 175 -5.45 3.23 -22.27
CA SER A 175 -4.68 4.44 -22.03
C SER A 175 -4.37 4.70 -20.54
N SER A 176 -4.65 3.73 -19.66
CA SER A 176 -4.38 3.91 -18.23
C SER A 176 -2.88 4.14 -18.00
N PRO A 177 -2.48 5.13 -17.17
CA PRO A 177 -1.07 5.32 -16.82
C PRO A 177 -0.51 4.13 -16.02
N TRP A 178 -1.37 3.28 -15.44
CA TRP A 178 -0.99 2.08 -14.69
C TRP A 178 -1.01 0.80 -15.53
N ARG A 179 -1.17 0.91 -16.86
CA ARG A 179 -1.11 -0.22 -17.78
C ARG A 179 0.12 -1.13 -17.55
N PRO A 180 1.36 -0.61 -17.35
CA PRO A 180 2.51 -1.45 -17.08
C PRO A 180 2.38 -2.30 -15.81
N PHE A 181 1.74 -1.77 -14.76
CA PHE A 181 1.46 -2.51 -13.54
C PHE A 181 0.47 -3.64 -13.82
N PHE A 182 -0.67 -3.32 -14.44
CA PHE A 182 -1.72 -4.30 -14.73
C PHE A 182 -1.23 -5.44 -15.64
N ASP A 183 -0.37 -5.15 -16.61
CA ASP A 183 0.22 -6.16 -17.49
C ASP A 183 1.14 -7.12 -16.72
N ARG A 184 1.95 -6.61 -15.78
CA ARG A 184 2.84 -7.44 -14.96
C ARG A 184 2.06 -8.38 -14.04
N VAL A 185 1.02 -7.88 -13.38
CA VAL A 185 0.22 -8.70 -12.46
C VAL A 185 -0.67 -9.70 -13.21
N GLY A 186 -1.14 -9.38 -14.43
CA GLY A 186 -1.92 -10.29 -15.27
C GLY A 186 -1.11 -11.47 -15.81
N VAL A 187 0.16 -11.25 -16.18
CA VAL A 187 1.07 -12.34 -16.63
C VAL A 187 1.41 -13.30 -15.47
N SER A 188 1.57 -12.77 -14.26
CA SER A 188 1.95 -13.56 -13.08
C SER A 188 0.87 -14.55 -12.63
N GLN A 189 -0.42 -14.19 -12.79
CA GLN A 189 -1.55 -15.08 -12.51
C GLN A 189 -1.69 -16.21 -13.55
N SER A 190 -1.28 -15.99 -14.79
CA SER A 190 -1.32 -17.03 -15.83
C SER A 190 -0.26 -18.12 -15.62
N ALA A 191 0.84 -17.80 -14.92
CA ALA A 191 1.94 -18.72 -14.65
C ALA A 191 1.72 -19.59 -13.39
N THR A 192 0.81 -19.19 -12.50
CA THR A 192 0.49 -19.91 -11.25
C THR A 192 -0.85 -20.63 -11.40
N THR A 193 -0.80 -21.88 -11.86
CA THR A 193 -1.99 -22.74 -12.14
C THR A 193 -2.71 -23.25 -10.89
N THR A 194 -2.54 -22.58 -9.74
CA THR A 194 -3.12 -23.01 -8.46
C THR A 194 -4.15 -21.97 -8.04
N PRO A 195 -5.40 -22.34 -7.69
CA PRO A 195 -6.36 -21.38 -7.17
C PRO A 195 -5.73 -20.73 -5.93
N SER A 196 -5.52 -19.41 -5.97
CA SER A 196 -5.04 -18.61 -4.85
C SER A 196 -6.06 -18.55 -3.70
N HIS A 197 -7.30 -18.95 -3.96
CA HIS A 197 -8.40 -18.93 -3.00
C HIS A 197 -8.84 -20.35 -2.63
N PRO A 198 -9.01 -20.65 -1.33
CA PRO A 198 -9.83 -21.76 -0.87
C PRO A 198 -11.20 -21.77 -1.56
N GLU A 199 -11.78 -22.95 -1.81
CA GLU A 199 -13.09 -23.08 -2.46
C GLU A 199 -14.20 -22.29 -1.76
N GLN A 200 -14.07 -22.09 -0.44
CA GLN A 200 -15.01 -21.34 0.37
C GLN A 200 -14.97 -19.83 0.06
N ASP A 201 -13.77 -19.25 -0.04
CA ASP A 201 -13.58 -17.83 -0.33
C ASP A 201 -14.10 -17.48 -1.74
N GLN A 202 -13.94 -18.39 -2.70
CA GLN A 202 -14.52 -18.22 -4.04
C GLN A 202 -16.05 -18.23 -4.04
N ALA A 203 -16.68 -19.04 -3.19
CA ALA A 203 -18.13 -19.10 -3.08
C ALA A 203 -18.70 -17.80 -2.49
N GLU A 204 -18.03 -17.24 -1.49
CA GLU A 204 -18.40 -15.95 -0.88
C GLU A 204 -18.23 -14.80 -1.88
N LEU A 205 -17.10 -14.75 -2.59
CA LEU A 205 -16.86 -13.79 -3.69
C LEU A 205 -17.92 -13.90 -4.79
N ARG A 206 -18.35 -15.13 -5.10
CA ARG A 206 -19.38 -15.38 -6.11
C ARG A 206 -20.75 -14.88 -5.68
N GLU A 207 -21.13 -15.14 -4.43
CA GLU A 207 -22.39 -14.63 -3.87
C GLU A 207 -22.41 -13.09 -3.89
N MET A 208 -21.31 -12.46 -3.50
CA MET A 208 -21.16 -11.00 -3.56
C MET A 208 -21.30 -10.48 -4.99
N TYR A 209 -20.63 -11.09 -5.97
CA TYR A 209 -20.74 -10.74 -7.38
C TYR A 209 -22.20 -10.86 -7.88
N ASP A 210 -22.82 -12.02 -7.68
CA ASP A 210 -24.16 -12.33 -8.19
C ASP A 210 -25.24 -11.44 -7.55
N SER A 211 -25.02 -10.96 -6.31
CA SER A 211 -25.93 -10.02 -5.63
C SER A 211 -25.81 -8.58 -6.15
N MET A 212 -24.62 -8.17 -6.58
CA MET A 212 -24.27 -6.75 -6.76
C MET A 212 -24.17 -6.37 -8.25
N ILE A 213 -23.27 -7.03 -9.00
CA ILE A 213 -22.90 -6.60 -10.36
C ILE A 213 -24.07 -6.70 -11.35
N PRO A 214 -24.89 -7.76 -11.36
CA PRO A 214 -26.07 -7.82 -12.23
C PRO A 214 -27.06 -6.68 -11.97
N ALA A 215 -27.28 -6.32 -10.70
CA ALA A 215 -28.17 -5.21 -10.33
C ALA A 215 -27.60 -3.85 -10.79
N PHE A 216 -26.29 -3.64 -10.66
CA PHE A 216 -25.64 -2.43 -11.19
C PHE A 216 -25.66 -2.37 -12.72
N ASN A 217 -25.51 -3.50 -13.43
CA ASN A 217 -25.66 -3.55 -14.87
C ASN A 217 -27.09 -3.19 -15.30
N GLU A 218 -28.12 -3.66 -14.59
CA GLU A 218 -29.51 -3.31 -14.88
C GLU A 218 -29.79 -1.81 -14.66
N ALA A 219 -29.27 -1.24 -13.56
CA ALA A 219 -29.48 0.17 -13.22
C ALA A 219 -28.60 1.14 -14.03
N TYR A 220 -27.36 0.75 -14.35
CA TYR A 220 -26.33 1.59 -14.98
C TYR A 220 -25.55 0.85 -16.08
N PRO A 221 -26.23 0.36 -17.14
CA PRO A 221 -25.62 -0.52 -18.14
C PRO A 221 -24.47 0.12 -18.92
N ALA A 222 -24.46 1.45 -19.06
CA ALA A 222 -23.39 2.17 -19.75
C ALA A 222 -22.07 2.20 -18.96
N VAL A 223 -22.13 1.99 -17.64
CA VAL A 223 -20.99 2.08 -16.73
C VAL A 223 -20.53 0.71 -16.28
N PHE A 224 -21.47 -0.18 -15.96
CA PHE A 224 -21.22 -1.53 -15.47
C PHE A 224 -21.47 -2.56 -16.57
N ASP A 225 -20.64 -2.57 -17.60
CA ASP A 225 -20.66 -3.58 -18.65
C ASP A 225 -20.21 -4.94 -18.10
N LEU A 226 -20.98 -6.01 -18.32
CA LEU A 226 -20.66 -7.36 -17.85
C LEU A 226 -19.43 -7.96 -18.53
N ASP A 227 -19.07 -7.50 -19.73
CA ASP A 227 -17.82 -7.91 -20.39
C ASP A 227 -16.60 -7.35 -19.65
N VAL A 228 -16.74 -6.19 -19.00
CA VAL A 228 -15.69 -5.55 -18.20
C VAL A 228 -15.72 -6.03 -16.75
N PHE A 229 -16.91 -5.98 -16.13
CA PHE A 229 -17.18 -6.43 -14.77
C PHE A 229 -17.64 -7.89 -14.77
N SER A 230 -16.82 -8.76 -15.37
CA SER A 230 -17.04 -10.20 -15.31
C SER A 230 -16.66 -10.75 -13.94
N PHE A 231 -17.09 -11.97 -13.63
CA PHE A 231 -16.69 -12.62 -12.37
C PHE A 231 -15.17 -12.83 -12.30
N GLU A 232 -14.53 -13.14 -13.43
CA GLU A 232 -13.08 -13.26 -13.53
C GLU A 232 -12.36 -11.95 -13.21
N SER A 233 -12.86 -10.82 -13.71
CA SER A 233 -12.36 -9.49 -13.35
C SER A 233 -12.52 -9.21 -11.86
N PHE A 234 -13.60 -9.71 -11.25
CA PHE A 234 -13.86 -9.56 -9.82
C PHE A 234 -12.89 -10.35 -8.95
N VAL A 235 -12.65 -11.62 -9.29
CA VAL A 235 -11.64 -12.47 -8.64
C VAL A 235 -10.23 -11.88 -8.82
N TRP A 236 -9.93 -11.38 -10.02
CA TRP A 236 -8.67 -10.68 -10.27
C TRP A 236 -8.50 -9.48 -9.34
N ALA A 237 -9.52 -8.62 -9.23
CA ALA A 237 -9.45 -7.42 -8.40
C ALA A 237 -9.27 -7.76 -6.91
N ASP A 238 -9.94 -8.80 -6.41
CA ASP A 238 -9.75 -9.30 -5.05
C ASP A 238 -8.32 -9.81 -4.82
N THR A 239 -7.78 -10.60 -5.76
CA THR A 239 -6.40 -11.07 -5.70
C THR A 239 -5.42 -9.90 -5.67
N ILE A 240 -5.66 -8.86 -6.46
CA ILE A 240 -4.83 -7.66 -6.47
C ILE A 240 -4.95 -6.89 -5.15
N LEU A 241 -6.15 -6.74 -4.63
CA LEU A 241 -6.37 -6.07 -3.34
C LEU A 241 -5.62 -6.79 -2.22
N ASN A 242 -5.79 -8.11 -2.11
CA ASN A 242 -5.18 -8.91 -1.04
C ASN A 242 -3.66 -8.95 -1.09
N ASN A 243 -3.06 -8.95 -2.28
CA ASN A 243 -1.61 -9.07 -2.43
C ASN A 243 -0.87 -7.73 -2.50
N TYR A 244 -1.51 -6.67 -2.99
CA TYR A 244 -0.84 -5.42 -3.34
C TYR A 244 -1.30 -4.20 -2.55
N SER A 245 -2.36 -4.33 -1.76
CA SER A 245 -2.82 -3.22 -0.92
C SER A 245 -1.93 -3.00 0.30
N ILE A 246 -1.88 -1.74 0.73
CA ILE A 246 -1.46 -1.34 2.08
C ILE A 246 -2.70 -0.93 2.86
N GLU A 247 -2.73 -1.28 4.14
CA GLU A 247 -3.79 -0.85 5.05
C GLU A 247 -3.42 0.51 5.67
N ASN A 248 -4.36 1.45 5.67
CA ASN A 248 -4.26 2.79 6.26
C ASN A 248 -3.18 3.72 5.65
N PRO A 249 -3.49 4.41 4.53
CA PRO A 249 -4.75 4.37 3.78
C PRO A 249 -4.83 3.13 2.88
N LEU A 250 -6.05 2.66 2.59
CA LEU A 250 -6.25 1.64 1.55
C LEU A 250 -5.71 2.17 0.20
N ALA A 251 -4.60 1.59 -0.23
CA ALA A 251 -3.92 2.02 -1.44
C ALA A 251 -3.14 0.87 -2.07
N ILE A 252 -2.95 0.92 -3.39
CA ILE A 252 -2.06 0.01 -4.10
C ILE A 252 -0.83 0.77 -4.57
N VAL A 253 0.35 0.21 -4.28
CA VAL A 253 1.63 0.72 -4.77
C VAL A 253 1.89 0.04 -6.12
N PRO A 254 1.83 0.76 -7.27
CA PRO A 254 1.92 0.15 -8.59
C PRO A 254 3.34 -0.28 -9.01
N LEU A 255 4.35 0.10 -8.21
CA LEU A 255 5.78 -0.14 -8.45
C LEU A 255 6.33 -1.25 -7.57
#